data_AF-A0A645IZQ1-F1
#
_entry.id   AF-A0A645IZQ1-F1
#
_cell.length_a   1.000
_cell.length_b   1.000
_cell.length_c   1.000
_cell.angle_alpha   90.00
_cell.angle_beta   90.00
_cell.angle_gamma   90.00
#
_symmetry.space_group_name_H-M   'P 1'
#
loop_
_entity.id
_entity.type
_entity.pdbx_description
1 polymer ?
#
loop_
_entity_poly.entity_id
_entity_poly.type
_entity_poly.pdbx_seq_one_letter_code
_entity_poly.pdbx_strand_id
1 'polypeptide(L)'
;MLAEKIINTLRSPFILNGRQFFTSASAGVALYPQDGTDCETLIKNADLAMYSSKLRGKNQYAFCSDPPLMACEPAAATGNSGQPFNC
;
A
#
# COMPACT_ATOMS: atom_id res chain seq x y z
N MET A 1 -0.92 -10.28 -13.96
CA MET A 1 -0.81 -10.61 -12.50
C MET A 1 -2.19 -10.44 -11.83
N LEU A 2 -2.46 -10.96 -10.61
CA LEU A 2 -3.79 -10.81 -9.98
C LEU A 2 -4.15 -9.34 -9.69
N ALA A 3 -3.19 -8.56 -9.18
CA ALA A 3 -3.36 -7.14 -8.90
C ALA A 3 -3.79 -6.33 -10.13
N GLU A 4 -3.20 -6.64 -11.29
CA GLU A 4 -3.55 -6.03 -12.57
C GLU A 4 -4.99 -6.34 -13.01
N LYS A 5 -5.45 -7.59 -12.82
CA LYS A 5 -6.84 -7.96 -13.11
C LYS A 5 -7.81 -7.15 -12.25
N ILE A 6 -7.52 -7.00 -10.95
CA ILE A 6 -8.34 -6.22 -10.01
C ILE A 6 -8.41 -4.75 -10.44
N ILE A 7 -7.26 -4.14 -10.75
CA ILE A 7 -7.20 -2.74 -11.20
C ILE A 7 -7.94 -2.54 -12.53
N ASN A 8 -7.83 -3.48 -13.47
CA ASN A 8 -8.55 -3.42 -14.73
C ASN A 8 -10.06 -3.56 -14.56
N THR A 9 -10.55 -4.35 -13.61
CA THR A 9 -11.98 -4.40 -13.29
C THR A 9 -12.46 -3.09 -12.68
N LEU A 10 -11.69 -2.49 -11.78
CA LEU A 10 -12.02 -1.22 -11.12
C LEU A 10 -11.88 0.00 -12.04
N ARG A 11 -11.20 -0.15 -13.19
CA ARG A 11 -11.10 0.86 -14.26
C ARG A 11 -12.42 1.06 -15.01
N SER A 12 -13.26 0.04 -15.08
CA SER A 12 -14.55 0.16 -15.77
C SER A 12 -15.48 1.06 -14.96
N PRO A 13 -16.17 2.04 -15.59
CA PRO A 13 -17.12 2.88 -14.89
C PRO A 13 -18.28 2.05 -14.35
N PHE A 14 -18.69 2.35 -13.12
CA PHE A 14 -19.87 1.76 -12.51
C PHE A 14 -21.09 2.59 -12.89
N ILE A 15 -22.15 1.95 -13.37
CA ILE A 15 -23.41 2.61 -13.67
C ILE A 15 -24.31 2.51 -12.44
N LEU A 16 -24.57 3.64 -11.78
CA LEU A 16 -25.50 3.73 -10.67
C LEU A 16 -26.54 4.81 -10.98
N ASN A 17 -27.82 4.44 -10.98
CA ASN A 17 -28.94 5.33 -11.33
C ASN A 17 -28.77 6.07 -12.67
N GLY A 18 -28.22 5.39 -13.69
CA GLY A 18 -27.97 5.98 -15.01
C GLY A 18 -26.79 6.96 -15.07
N ARG A 19 -26.03 7.12 -13.98
CA ARG A 19 -24.81 7.94 -13.94
C ARG A 19 -23.57 7.04 -13.91
N GLN A 20 -22.55 7.44 -14.66
CA GLN A 20 -21.27 6.75 -14.68
C GLN A 20 -20.37 7.26 -13.55
N PHE A 21 -19.88 6.34 -12.73
CA PHE A 21 -18.93 6.61 -11.66
C PHE A 21 -17.57 6.02 -12.03
N PHE A 22 -16.55 6.86 -12.08
CA PHE A 22 -15.18 6.45 -12.30
C PHE A 22 -14.48 6.34 -10.95
N THR A 23 -14.16 5.12 -10.55
CA THR A 23 -13.35 4.87 -9.36
C THR A 23 -11.91 4.64 -9.77
N SER A 24 -10.97 5.12 -8.96
CA SER A 24 -9.58 4.76 -9.12
C SER A 24 -9.10 3.90 -7.97
N ALA A 25 -8.41 2.81 -8.28
CA ALA A 25 -7.82 1.92 -7.31
C ALA A 25 -6.30 2.02 -7.32
N SER A 26 -5.71 1.89 -6.14
CA SER A 26 -4.26 1.83 -5.94
C SER A 26 -3.99 0.61 -5.07
N ALA A 27 -2.99 -0.20 -5.43
CA ALA A 27 -2.70 -1.45 -4.74
C ALA A 27 -1.20 -1.56 -4.42
N GLY A 28 -0.88 -2.09 -3.24
CA GLY A 28 0.50 -2.41 -2.85
C GLY A 28 0.70 -3.92 -2.82
N VAL A 29 1.86 -4.38 -3.27
CA VAL A 29 2.24 -5.80 -3.25
C VAL A 29 3.51 -5.99 -2.43
N ALA A 30 3.47 -6.90 -1.46
CA ALA A 30 4.62 -7.35 -0.69
C ALA A 30 4.79 -8.88 -0.83
N LEU A 31 6.03 -9.34 -0.98
CA LEU A 31 6.40 -10.74 -1.16
C LEU A 31 7.16 -11.29 0.05
N TYR A 32 6.65 -12.37 0.64
CA TYR A 32 7.45 -13.19 1.55
C TYR A 32 8.47 -14.00 0.75
N PRO A 33 9.74 -14.13 1.20
CA PRO A 33 10.34 -13.52 2.39
C PRO A 33 11.07 -12.18 2.11
N GLN A 34 11.03 -11.68 0.87
CA GLN A 34 11.82 -10.52 0.42
C GLN A 34 11.44 -9.20 1.11
N ASP A 35 10.14 -8.97 1.28
CA ASP A 35 9.57 -7.76 1.87
C ASP A 35 9.13 -7.98 3.32
N GLY A 36 9.60 -9.03 3.98
CA GLY A 36 9.29 -9.33 5.38
C GLY A 36 9.13 -10.81 5.64
N THR A 37 9.56 -11.23 6.83
CA THR A 37 9.45 -12.61 7.33
C THR A 37 8.22 -12.84 8.20
N ASP A 38 7.55 -11.76 8.60
CA ASP A 38 6.44 -11.75 9.54
C ASP A 38 5.20 -11.14 8.90
N CYS A 39 4.02 -11.67 9.24
CA CYS A 39 2.75 -11.22 8.69
C CYS A 39 2.53 -9.71 8.89
N GLU A 40 2.88 -9.20 10.07
CA GLU A 40 2.72 -7.78 10.41
C GLU A 40 3.61 -6.88 9.54
N THR A 41 4.87 -7.30 9.32
CA THR A 41 5.81 -6.60 8.44
C THR A 41 5.35 -6.61 6.98
N LEU A 42 4.86 -7.75 6.49
CA LEU A 42 4.33 -7.87 5.13
C LEU A 42 3.12 -6.97 4.87
N ILE A 43 2.15 -6.94 5.80
CA ILE A 43 0.97 -6.09 5.69
C ILE A 43 1.38 -4.63 5.66
N LYS A 44 2.25 -4.22 6.59
CA LYS A 44 2.74 -2.86 6.68
C LYS A 44 3.47 -2.43 5.41
N ASN A 45 4.31 -3.29 4.88
CA ASN A 45 5.06 -3.03 3.65
C ASN A 45 4.15 -2.97 2.42
N ALA A 46 3.10 -3.80 2.36
CA ALA A 46 2.07 -3.70 1.34
C ALA A 46 1.29 -2.37 1.44
N ASP A 47 0.96 -1.90 2.65
CA ASP A 47 0.28 -0.62 2.86
C ASP A 47 1.16 0.58 2.45
N LEU A 48 2.46 0.54 2.74
CA LEU A 48 3.40 1.56 2.27
C LEU A 48 3.48 1.59 0.75
N ALA A 49 3.59 0.42 0.12
CA ALA A 49 3.61 0.31 -1.34
C ALA A 49 2.29 0.82 -1.95
N MET A 50 1.15 0.54 -1.30
CA MET A 50 -0.13 1.11 -1.70
C MET A 50 -0.10 2.65 -1.59
N TYR A 51 0.40 3.21 -0.50
CA TYR A 51 0.45 4.65 -0.30
C TYR A 51 1.34 5.34 -1.34
N SER A 52 2.52 4.76 -1.64
CA SER A 52 3.41 5.27 -2.68
C SER A 52 2.75 5.20 -4.06
N SER A 53 1.98 4.14 -4.35
CA SER A 53 1.24 4.01 -5.59
C SER A 53 0.15 5.08 -5.72
N LYS A 54 -0.57 5.42 -4.63
CA LYS A 54 -1.53 6.54 -4.60
C LYS A 54 -0.88 7.89 -4.90
N LEU A 55 0.33 8.13 -4.37
CA LEU A 55 1.07 9.38 -4.58
C LEU A 55 1.60 9.51 -6.02
N ARG A 56 2.08 8.40 -6.61
CA ARG A 56 2.58 8.38 -7.99
C ARG A 56 1.48 8.57 -9.04
N GLY A 57 0.20 8.40 -8.69
CA GLY A 57 -0.90 8.44 -9.64
C GLY A 57 -2.02 7.45 -9.33
N LYS A 58 -3.22 7.75 -9.83
CA LYS A 58 -4.41 6.90 -9.69
C LYS A 58 -4.33 5.71 -10.67
N ASN A 59 -4.94 4.56 -10.35
CA ASN A 59 -5.03 3.37 -11.22
C ASN A 59 -3.74 2.59 -11.49
N GLN A 60 -2.96 2.35 -10.44
CA GLN A 60 -1.71 1.62 -10.55
C GLN A 60 -1.40 0.84 -9.27
N TYR A 61 -0.48 -0.11 -9.39
CA TYR A 61 0.07 -0.87 -8.27
C TYR A 61 1.56 -0.58 -8.13
N ALA A 62 2.09 -0.76 -6.92
CA ALA A 62 3.52 -0.71 -6.67
C ALA A 62 3.95 -1.93 -5.85
N PHE A 63 5.17 -2.38 -6.08
CA PHE A 63 5.81 -3.37 -5.23
C PHE A 63 6.52 -2.67 -4.08
N CYS A 64 6.60 -3.33 -2.92
CA CYS A 64 7.44 -2.84 -1.83
C CYS A 64 8.92 -2.77 -2.23
N SER A 65 9.36 -3.67 -3.12
CA SER A 65 10.72 -3.69 -3.65
C SER A 65 11.01 -2.53 -4.62
N ASP A 66 10.00 -1.81 -5.10
CA ASP A 66 10.21 -0.59 -5.90
C ASP A 66 10.63 0.56 -4.98
N PRO A 67 11.70 1.32 -5.31
CA PRO A 67 12.20 2.37 -4.43
C PRO A 67 11.10 3.41 -4.17
N PRO A 68 10.67 3.60 -2.90
CA PRO A 68 9.67 4.59 -2.59
C PRO A 68 10.29 5.97 -2.81
N LEU A 69 9.62 6.83 -3.60
CA LEU A 69 10.03 8.24 -3.76
C LEU A 69 9.83 9.07 -2.47
N MET A 70 9.33 8.44 -1.40
CA MET A 70 9.36 8.96 -0.04
C MET A 70 9.87 7.86 0.89
N ALA A 71 11.12 7.98 1.28
CA ALA A 71 11.55 7.49 2.57
C ALA A 71 10.82 8.32 3.64
N CYS A 72 9.67 7.84 4.12
CA CYS A 72 9.29 8.11 5.50
C CYS A 72 9.00 6.75 6.12
N GLU A 73 9.84 6.42 7.08
CA GLU A 73 10.03 5.11 7.66
C GLU A 73 8.69 4.50 8.13
N PRO A 74 8.42 3.23 7.84
CA PRO A 74 7.37 2.54 8.57
C PRO A 74 7.87 2.32 9.99
N ALA A 75 7.52 3.20 10.91
CA ALA A 75 7.70 3.10 12.37
C ALA A 75 7.66 1.66 12.86
N ALA A 76 8.79 0.94 12.80
CA ALA A 76 8.90 -0.42 13.26
C ALA A 76 8.52 -0.36 14.72
N ALA A 77 7.46 -1.08 15.09
CA ALA A 77 7.15 -1.34 16.48
C ALA A 77 8.28 -2.23 17.01
N THR A 78 9.42 -1.61 17.32
CA THR A 78 10.40 -2.18 18.23
C THR A 78 9.99 -1.67 19.59
N GLY A 79 9.19 -2.47 20.29
CA GLY A 79 9.09 -2.33 21.72
C GLY A 79 10.49 -2.50 22.32
N ASN A 80 10.99 -1.47 22.99
CA ASN A 80 11.82 -1.67 24.16
C ASN A 80 11.55 -0.58 25.20
N SER A 81 11.43 -1.05 26.42
CA SER A 81 11.17 -0.34 27.67
C SER A 81 12.06 0.88 27.88
N GLY A 82 11.48 1.93 28.47
CA GLY A 82 12.22 2.98 29.14
C GLY A 82 11.49 4.32 29.13
N GLN A 83 10.60 4.54 30.10
CA GLN A 83 10.31 5.91 30.51
C GLN A 83 11.62 6.58 30.95
N PRO A 84 11.72 7.90 30.80
CA PRO A 84 11.52 8.69 31.99
C PRO A 84 10.50 9.80 31.76
N PHE A 85 9.52 9.85 32.67
CA PHE A 85 8.97 11.11 33.10
C PHE A 85 10.12 12.09 33.36
N ASN A 86 10.05 13.29 32.79
CA ASN A 86 10.65 14.42 33.46
C ASN A 86 9.84 15.69 33.21
N CYS A 87 9.25 16.15 34.33
CA CYS A 87 8.77 17.48 34.73
C CYS A 87 8.12 18.40 33.70
#